data_AF-A0A934Q5Y8-F1
#
_entry.id   AF-A0A934Q5Y8-F1
#
_cell.length_a   1.000
_cell.length_b   1.000
_cell.length_c   1.000
_cell.angle_alpha   90.00
_cell.angle_beta   90.00
_cell.angle_gamma   90.00
#
_symmetry.space_group_name_H-M   'P 1'
#
loop_
_entity.id
_entity.type
_entity.pdbx_description
1 polymer ?
#
loop_
_entity_poly.entity_id
_entity_poly.type
_entity_poly.pdbx_seq_one_letter_code
_entity_poly.pdbx_strand_id
1 'polypeptide(L)'
;MATNPATKDDLQARSFRTLTPTELAVGETLLGDAWALVLSARPTVADRLDALPKDIVFEALVKQILCAMVLRVLSNPEGKLEERQDDYQYRLDSAVSSGALYLSDDELARLSDGDDSSSGAWTIGPSFSNVRKCWTGPDTWVPA
;
A
#
# COMPACT_ATOMS: atom_id res chain seq x y z
N MET A 1 3.62 -14.66 -13.03
CA MET A 1 4.50 -14.04 -12.02
C MET A 1 4.85 -12.68 -12.56
N ALA A 2 4.14 -11.67 -12.08
CA ALA A 2 4.34 -10.29 -12.45
C ALA A 2 5.81 -9.88 -12.28
N THR A 3 6.39 -9.28 -13.33
CA THR A 3 7.67 -8.59 -13.26
C THR A 3 7.50 -7.28 -12.48
N ASN A 4 8.58 -6.77 -11.90
CA ASN A 4 8.61 -5.45 -11.28
C ASN A 4 8.01 -4.39 -12.22
N PRO A 5 6.92 -3.69 -11.83
CA PRO A 5 6.25 -2.72 -12.69
C PRO A 5 6.93 -1.34 -12.70
N ALA A 6 7.89 -1.08 -11.81
CA ALA A 6 8.58 0.20 -11.67
C ALA A 6 9.93 0.22 -12.40
N THR A 7 10.29 1.39 -12.92
CA THR A 7 11.51 1.62 -13.71
C THR A 7 12.32 2.80 -13.16
N LYS A 8 13.55 2.97 -13.64
CA LYS A 8 14.38 4.15 -13.30
C LYS A 8 13.77 5.48 -13.77
N ASP A 9 12.94 5.46 -14.80
CA ASP A 9 12.24 6.66 -15.26
C ASP A 9 11.16 7.07 -14.24
N ASP A 10 10.50 6.10 -13.60
CA ASP A 10 9.56 6.36 -12.50
C ASP A 10 10.28 6.99 -11.29
N LEU A 11 11.51 6.56 -10.98
CA LEU A 11 12.34 7.18 -9.93
C LEU A 11 12.68 8.63 -10.27
N GLN A 12 13.15 8.89 -11.48
CA GLN A 12 13.50 10.24 -11.90
C GLN A 12 12.28 11.17 -11.91
N ALA A 13 11.12 10.67 -12.34
CA ALA A 13 9.88 11.44 -12.36
C ALA A 13 9.34 11.80 -10.97
N ARG A 14 9.70 11.02 -9.94
CA ARG A 14 9.23 11.19 -8.55
C ARG A 14 10.26 11.83 -7.62
N SER A 15 11.50 11.97 -8.07
CA SER A 15 12.56 12.62 -7.30
C SER A 15 12.42 14.15 -7.37
N PHE A 16 12.61 14.82 -6.23
CA PHE A 16 12.67 16.29 -6.16
C PHE A 16 13.96 16.88 -6.76
N ARG A 17 14.95 16.04 -7.03
CA ARG A 17 16.22 16.42 -7.67
C ARG A 17 16.51 15.53 -8.88
N THR A 18 17.34 16.04 -9.79
CA THR A 18 17.92 15.19 -10.84
C THR A 18 18.78 14.10 -10.21
N LEU A 19 18.52 12.85 -10.56
CA LEU A 19 19.32 11.71 -10.13
C LEU A 19 20.50 11.56 -11.09
N THR A 20 21.68 11.35 -10.54
CA THR A 20 22.88 11.09 -11.32
C THR A 20 22.78 9.72 -12.02
N PRO A 21 23.54 9.48 -13.09
CA PRO A 21 23.56 8.17 -13.75
C PRO A 21 23.88 7.01 -12.80
N THR A 22 24.77 7.24 -11.84
CA THR A 22 25.12 6.27 -10.80
C THR A 22 23.94 5.98 -9.87
N GLU A 23 23.23 7.01 -9.42
CA GLU A 23 22.04 6.85 -8.56
C GLU A 23 20.90 6.16 -9.28
N LEU A 24 20.73 6.39 -10.59
CA LEU A 24 19.75 5.67 -11.39
C LEU A 24 20.11 4.19 -11.54
N ALA A 25 21.39 3.86 -11.74
CA ALA A 25 21.86 2.47 -11.81
C ALA A 25 21.70 1.73 -10.47
N VAL A 26 22.02 2.39 -9.36
CA VAL A 26 21.80 1.85 -8.01
C VAL A 26 20.29 1.73 -7.75
N GLY A 27 19.51 2.76 -8.09
CA GLY A 27 18.06 2.78 -7.91
C GLY A 27 17.34 1.67 -8.68
N GLU A 28 17.77 1.37 -9.90
CA GLU A 28 17.26 0.23 -10.69
C GLU A 28 17.51 -1.11 -9.98
N THR A 29 18.68 -1.27 -9.36
CA THR A 29 18.98 -2.45 -8.53
C THR A 29 18.07 -2.52 -7.30
N LEU A 30 17.98 -1.41 -6.55
CA LEU A 30 17.16 -1.32 -5.33
C LEU A 30 15.67 -1.49 -5.60
N LEU A 31 15.18 -1.13 -6.79
CA LEU A 31 13.80 -1.41 -7.20
C LEU A 31 13.53 -2.92 -7.29
N GLY A 32 14.51 -3.71 -7.75
CA GLY A 32 14.42 -5.17 -7.75
C GLY A 32 14.35 -5.74 -6.34
N ASP A 33 15.19 -5.24 -5.44
CA ASP A 33 15.20 -5.65 -4.03
C ASP A 33 13.88 -5.24 -3.32
N ALA A 34 13.41 -4.02 -3.56
CA ALA A 34 12.14 -3.53 -3.04
C ALA A 34 10.96 -4.40 -3.52
N TRP A 35 10.98 -4.82 -4.78
CA TRP A 35 9.98 -5.73 -5.32
C TRP A 35 9.99 -7.09 -4.61
N ALA A 36 11.18 -7.64 -4.36
CA ALA A 36 11.33 -8.88 -3.59
C ALA A 36 10.80 -8.74 -2.15
N LEU A 37 11.06 -7.61 -1.49
CA LEU A 37 10.53 -7.33 -0.15
C LEU A 37 9.00 -7.26 -0.15
N VAL A 38 8.40 -6.56 -1.13
CA VAL A 38 6.94 -6.47 -1.27
C VAL A 38 6.34 -7.85 -1.49
N LEU A 39 6.89 -8.66 -2.39
CA LEU A 39 6.38 -10.02 -2.65
C LEU A 39 6.58 -10.97 -1.48
N SER A 40 7.67 -10.82 -0.72
CA SER A 40 7.90 -11.60 0.50
C SER A 40 6.89 -11.27 1.59
N ALA A 41 6.49 -10.00 1.72
CA ALA A 41 5.48 -9.57 2.69
C ALA A 41 4.05 -9.87 2.23
N ARG A 42 3.78 -9.71 0.93
CA ARG A 42 2.46 -9.88 0.32
C ARG A 42 2.53 -10.52 -1.07
N PRO A 43 2.53 -11.87 -1.16
CA PRO A 43 2.62 -12.57 -2.44
C PRO A 43 1.45 -12.28 -3.41
N THR A 44 0.25 -11.99 -2.89
CA THR A 44 -0.97 -11.73 -3.68
C THR A 44 -0.86 -10.51 -4.59
N VAL A 45 0.09 -9.60 -4.33
CA VAL A 45 0.34 -8.43 -5.19
C VAL A 45 0.67 -8.85 -6.62
N ALA A 46 1.44 -9.92 -6.82
CA ALA A 46 1.77 -10.41 -8.15
C ALA A 46 0.53 -10.91 -8.90
N ASP A 47 -0.34 -11.66 -8.21
CA ASP A 47 -1.56 -12.20 -8.79
C ASP A 47 -2.54 -11.08 -9.18
N ARG A 48 -2.66 -10.05 -8.33
CA ARG A 48 -3.52 -8.88 -8.60
C ARG A 48 -2.99 -8.03 -9.77
N LEU A 49 -1.68 -7.92 -9.95
CA LEU A 49 -1.08 -7.23 -11.11
C LEU A 49 -1.30 -8.01 -12.42
N ASP A 50 -1.28 -9.34 -12.36
CA ASP A 50 -1.49 -10.23 -13.51
C ASP A 50 -2.99 -10.41 -13.85
N ALA A 51 -3.90 -9.98 -12.96
CA ALA A 51 -5.35 -10.12 -13.13
C ALA A 51 -5.92 -9.30 -14.31
N LEU A 52 -6.96 -9.85 -14.95
CA LEU A 52 -7.72 -9.19 -16.01
C LEU A 52 -9.18 -8.97 -15.59
N PRO A 53 -9.76 -7.78 -15.82
CA PRO A 53 -9.14 -6.60 -16.44
C PRO A 53 -8.05 -5.99 -15.56
N LYS A 54 -7.06 -5.36 -16.20
CA LYS A 54 -5.90 -4.81 -15.51
C LYS A 54 -6.29 -3.65 -14.60
N ASP A 55 -5.96 -3.75 -13.32
CA ASP A 55 -6.16 -2.69 -12.34
C ASP A 55 -5.01 -1.66 -12.46
N ILE A 56 -5.20 -0.66 -13.32
CA ILE A 56 -4.20 0.39 -13.57
C ILE A 56 -3.91 1.25 -12.32
N VAL A 57 -4.88 1.36 -11.40
CA VAL A 57 -4.73 2.14 -10.18
C VAL A 57 -3.85 1.38 -9.21
N PHE A 58 -4.07 0.08 -9.07
CA PHE A 58 -3.22 -0.78 -8.26
C PHE A 58 -1.80 -0.86 -8.81
N GLU A 59 -1.60 -0.97 -10.12
CA GLU A 59 -0.26 -0.91 -10.70
C GLU A 59 0.46 0.40 -10.36
N ALA A 60 -0.24 1.54 -10.47
CA ALA A 60 0.32 2.85 -10.12
C ALA A 60 0.66 2.96 -8.62
N LEU A 61 -0.16 2.37 -7.74
CA LEU A 61 0.10 2.28 -6.31
C LEU A 61 1.36 1.47 -6.00
N VAL A 62 1.50 0.30 -6.62
CA VAL A 62 2.71 -0.54 -6.45
C VAL A 62 3.96 0.23 -6.90
N LYS A 63 3.92 0.89 -8.07
CA LYS A 63 5.05 1.73 -8.52
C LYS A 63 5.36 2.85 -7.52
N GLN A 64 4.34 3.51 -6.98
CA GLN A 64 4.53 4.57 -6.00
C GLN A 64 5.24 4.08 -4.74
N ILE A 65 4.84 2.93 -4.21
CA ILE A 65 5.45 2.33 -3.01
C ILE A 65 6.90 1.95 -3.29
N LEU A 66 7.17 1.23 -4.38
CA LEU A 66 8.53 0.82 -4.75
C LEU A 66 9.46 2.03 -4.91
N CYS A 67 9.01 3.08 -5.61
CA CYS A 67 9.78 4.30 -5.75
C CYS A 67 9.99 5.02 -4.41
N ALA A 68 8.98 5.05 -3.53
CA ALA A 68 9.10 5.68 -2.22
C ALA A 68 10.14 4.98 -1.34
N MET A 69 10.17 3.64 -1.35
CA MET A 69 11.18 2.84 -0.65
C MET A 69 12.59 3.20 -1.13
N VAL A 70 12.81 3.22 -2.44
CA VAL A 70 14.13 3.50 -3.02
C VAL A 70 14.54 4.96 -2.83
N LEU A 71 13.63 5.92 -2.99
CA LEU A 71 13.94 7.34 -2.82
C LEU A 71 14.29 7.68 -1.37
N ARG A 72 13.79 6.95 -0.36
CA ARG A 72 14.25 7.08 1.03
C ARG A 72 15.74 6.76 1.16
N VAL A 73 16.17 5.63 0.56
CA VAL A 73 17.58 5.22 0.54
C VAL A 73 18.44 6.26 -0.20
N LEU A 74 18.02 6.69 -1.39
CA LEU A 74 18.78 7.66 -2.18
C LEU A 74 18.82 9.08 -1.58
N SER A 75 17.87 9.41 -0.70
CA SER A 75 17.84 10.70 0.00
C SER A 75 18.70 10.71 1.25
N ASN A 76 18.93 9.55 1.87
CA ASN A 76 19.79 9.41 3.05
C ASN A 76 20.60 8.09 2.98
N PRO A 77 21.57 7.98 2.04
CA PRO A 77 22.27 6.71 1.82
C PRO A 77 23.12 6.27 3.02
N GLU A 78 23.54 7.22 3.85
CA GLU A 78 24.32 6.98 5.07
C GLU A 78 23.44 6.65 6.29
N GLY A 79 22.10 6.71 6.16
CA GLY A 79 21.17 6.44 7.25
C GLY A 79 21.35 7.35 8.47
N LYS A 80 21.80 8.59 8.25
CA LYS A 80 22.07 9.55 9.32
C LYS A 80 20.75 9.93 9.99
N LEU A 81 20.62 9.58 11.27
CA LEU A 81 19.43 9.89 12.08
C LEU A 81 19.44 11.34 12.61
N GLU A 82 20.64 11.88 12.90
CA GLU A 82 20.87 13.26 13.33
C GLU A 82 22.27 13.71 12.88
N GLU A 83 22.36 14.91 12.31
CA GLU A 83 23.60 15.67 12.18
C GLU A 83 23.49 16.90 13.11
N ARG A 84 24.39 17.01 14.09
CA ARG A 84 24.32 18.05 15.13
C ARG A 84 25.28 19.18 14.80
N GLN A 85 24.75 20.28 14.28
CA GLN A 85 25.47 21.55 14.15
C GLN A 85 24.50 22.69 14.50
N ASP A 86 24.75 23.34 15.65
CA ASP A 86 24.09 24.54 16.24
C ASP A 86 22.55 24.69 16.17
N ASP A 87 21.94 24.66 17.37
CA ASP A 87 20.65 25.22 17.85
C ASP A 87 19.36 25.21 16.99
N TYR A 88 19.31 24.47 15.88
CA TYR A 88 18.05 24.17 15.18
C TYR A 88 17.74 22.66 15.25
N GLN A 89 16.66 22.31 15.95
CA GLN A 89 16.20 20.93 16.08
C GLN A 89 15.00 20.70 15.13
N TYR A 90 15.22 19.96 14.04
CA TYR A 90 14.15 19.44 13.19
C TYR A 90 14.19 17.91 13.24
N ARG A 91 13.19 17.30 13.91
CA ARG A 91 13.05 15.83 13.95
C ARG A 91 12.21 15.39 12.75
N LEU A 92 12.88 14.93 11.70
CA LEU A 92 12.23 14.17 10.65
C LEU A 92 11.82 12.81 11.23
N ASP A 93 10.62 12.35 10.92
CA ASP A 93 10.03 11.11 11.41
C ASP A 93 11.04 9.94 11.38
N SER A 94 11.14 9.17 12.46
CA SER A 94 12.12 8.09 12.64
C SER A 94 12.09 7.04 11.52
N ALA A 95 10.94 6.86 10.86
CA ALA A 95 10.80 5.95 9.74
C ALA A 95 11.55 6.47 8.48
N VAL A 96 11.45 7.78 8.21
CA VAL A 96 12.14 8.44 7.10
C VAL A 96 13.64 8.59 7.38
N SER A 97 14.03 8.64 8.66
CA SER A 97 15.38 8.98 9.08
C SER A 97 16.41 7.85 8.93
N SER A 98 15.99 6.59 8.75
CA SER A 98 16.92 5.45 8.74
C SER A 98 17.72 5.23 7.44
N GLY A 99 17.28 5.81 6.31
CA GLY A 99 17.88 5.52 5.00
C GLY A 99 17.76 4.05 4.55
N ALA A 100 17.00 3.23 5.27
CA ALA A 100 16.88 1.80 5.00
C ALA A 100 15.90 1.51 3.85
N LEU A 101 16.14 0.41 3.14
CA LEU A 101 15.19 -0.13 2.18
C LEU A 101 14.18 -1.01 2.94
N TYR A 102 12.99 -0.48 3.22
CA TYR A 102 11.95 -1.20 3.96
C TYR A 102 10.55 -0.86 3.45
N LEU A 103 9.65 -1.83 3.56
CA LEU A 103 8.22 -1.62 3.36
C LEU A 103 7.60 -1.15 4.69
N SER A 104 6.99 0.03 4.70
CA SER A 104 6.35 0.55 5.93
C SER A 104 4.98 -0.12 6.18
N ASP A 105 4.52 -0.07 7.44
CA ASP A 105 3.21 -0.61 7.83
C ASP A 105 2.07 0.06 7.07
N ASP A 106 2.12 1.38 6.86
CA ASP A 106 1.13 2.13 6.09
C ASP A 106 1.09 1.71 4.61
N GLU A 107 2.25 1.42 4.03
CA GLU A 107 2.34 0.95 2.65
C GLU A 107 1.82 -0.48 2.51
N LEU A 108 2.15 -1.34 3.47
CA LEU A 108 1.64 -2.69 3.54
C LEU A 108 0.11 -2.71 3.72
N ALA A 109 -0.42 -1.82 4.56
CA ALA A 109 -1.86 -1.65 4.75
C ALA A 109 -2.55 -1.24 3.43
N ARG A 110 -2.00 -0.26 2.71
CA ARG A 110 -2.54 0.17 1.41
C ARG A 110 -2.50 -0.92 0.34
N LEU A 111 -1.50 -1.79 0.36
CA LEU A 111 -1.46 -2.96 -0.52
C LEU A 111 -2.55 -3.98 -0.17
N SER A 112 -3.02 -3.98 1.07
CA SER A 112 -4.03 -4.92 1.59
C SER A 112 -5.48 -4.44 1.38
N ASP A 113 -5.71 -3.13 1.21
CA ASP A 113 -7.04 -2.46 1.09
C ASP A 113 -7.93 -2.88 -0.11
N GLY A 114 -7.63 -4.00 -0.77
CA GLY A 114 -8.53 -4.62 -1.76
C GLY A 114 -8.48 -6.15 -1.81
N ASP A 115 -7.62 -6.79 -1.01
CA ASP A 115 -7.57 -8.25 -0.89
C ASP A 115 -8.63 -8.76 0.10
N ASP A 116 -9.03 -7.92 1.06
CA ASP A 116 -10.18 -8.15 1.92
C ASP A 116 -11.47 -7.76 1.19
N SER A 117 -11.77 -8.47 0.09
CA SER A 117 -13.17 -8.63 -0.31
C SER A 117 -13.87 -9.50 0.75
N SER A 118 -14.06 -8.97 1.95
CA SER A 118 -15.09 -9.49 2.84
C SER A 118 -16.41 -9.17 2.17
N SER A 119 -16.95 -10.14 1.44
CA SER A 119 -18.30 -10.13 0.89
C SER A 119 -19.39 -10.19 1.97
N GLY A 120 -19.14 -9.62 3.16
CA GLY A 120 -19.92 -9.89 4.36
C GLY A 120 -20.08 -8.76 5.37
N ALA A 121 -19.69 -7.53 5.08
CA ALA A 121 -19.85 -6.43 6.04
C ALA A 121 -20.33 -5.14 5.37
N TRP A 122 -21.63 -5.07 5.05
CA TRP A 122 -22.52 -3.88 5.12
C TRP A 122 -23.97 -4.29 4.78
N THR A 123 -24.44 -5.42 5.32
CA THR A 123 -25.87 -5.78 5.24
C THR A 123 -26.48 -5.61 6.62
N ILE A 124 -27.11 -4.46 6.87
CA ILE A 124 -28.17 -4.38 7.88
C ILE A 124 -29.35 -5.15 7.29
N GLY A 125 -29.33 -6.48 7.44
CA GLY A 125 -30.49 -7.30 7.18
C GLY A 125 -31.46 -7.07 8.32
N PRO A 126 -32.68 -6.55 8.09
CA PRO A 126 -33.67 -6.54 9.15
C PRO A 126 -33.86 -7.98 9.64
N SER A 127 -33.63 -8.23 10.93
CA SER A 127 -33.98 -9.51 11.54
C SER A 127 -35.50 -9.57 11.69
N PHE A 128 -36.21 -9.76 10.59
CA PHE A 128 -37.59 -10.18 10.68
C PHE A 128 -37.56 -11.64 11.10
N SER A 129 -37.70 -11.89 12.41
CA SER A 129 -38.12 -13.20 12.89
C SER A 129 -39.33 -13.62 12.05
N ASN A 130 -39.22 -14.73 11.32
CA ASN A 130 -40.22 -15.26 10.38
C ASN A 130 -41.51 -15.76 11.07
N VAL A 131 -41.99 -15.05 12.08
CA VAL A 131 -43.33 -15.28 12.61
C VAL A 131 -44.28 -14.48 11.72
N ARG A 132 -44.76 -15.13 10.65
CA ARG A 132 -45.84 -14.62 9.82
C ARG A 132 -47.05 -14.37 10.73
N LYS A 133 -47.22 -13.13 11.14
CA LYS A 133 -48.40 -12.70 11.86
C LYS A 133 -49.23 -11.89 10.88
N CYS A 134 -50.30 -12.48 10.38
CA CYS A 134 -51.23 -11.80 9.49
C CYS A 134 -52.31 -11.10 10.31
N TRP A 135 -52.61 -9.87 9.92
CA TRP A 135 -53.70 -9.07 10.46
C TRP A 135 -55.02 -9.61 9.89
N THR A 136 -55.92 -10.11 10.75
CA THR A 136 -57.19 -10.73 10.32
C THR A 136 -58.44 -9.90 10.69
N GLY A 137 -58.27 -8.73 11.30
CA GLY A 137 -59.38 -7.83 11.64
C GLY A 137 -58.96 -6.68 12.56
N PRO A 138 -59.84 -5.69 12.81
CA PRO A 138 -59.48 -4.45 13.47
C PRO A 138 -58.94 -4.63 14.90
N ASP A 139 -59.37 -5.67 15.63
CA ASP A 139 -59.09 -5.78 17.08
C ASP A 139 -58.60 -7.17 17.54
N THR A 140 -58.11 -8.04 16.65
CA THR A 140 -57.67 -9.39 17.08
C THR A 140 -56.38 -9.84 16.41
N TRP A 141 -55.43 -10.24 17.24
CA TRP A 141 -54.09 -10.64 16.86
C TRP A 141 -53.85 -12.09 17.30
N VAL A 142 -53.72 -13.01 16.36
CA VAL A 142 -53.56 -14.44 16.64
C VAL A 142 -52.14 -14.88 16.25
N PRO A 143 -51.36 -15.49 17.16
CA PRO A 143 -50.12 -16.14 16.76
C PRO A 143 -50.44 -17.38 15.94
N ALA A 144 -49.72 -17.57 14.83
CA ALA A 144 -49.68 -18.84 14.12
C ALA A 144 -48.97 -19.92 14.96
#